data_AF-A0A2S7P3J8-F1
#
_entry.id   AF-A0A2S7P3J8-F1
#
_cell.length_a   1.000
_cell.length_b   1.000
_cell.length_c   1.000
_cell.angle_alpha   90.00
_cell.angle_beta   90.00
_cell.angle_gamma   90.00
#
_symmetry.space_group_name_H-M   'P 1'
#
loop_
_entity.id
_entity.type
_entity.pdbx_description
1 polymer ?
#
loop_
_entity_poly.entity_id
_entity_poly.type
_entity_poly.pdbx_seq_one_letter_code
_entity_poly.pdbx_strand_id
1 'polypeptide(L)'
;MRNTRAEWAGQWESEQRGRTSYKYTQEPTHKVLRLHHGLKKWQSALLIQMRTEKIGLRDHLWRRKVPEFDDPGCDCGEGRQTVSHILLRCRNYRDLRRREFGTQGRMDLRAILNESKSATKAIRFMEQTHLLGQFRRCGTVQKGEVEHWGETEDIDY
;
A
#
# COMPACT_ATOMS: atom_id res chain seq x y z
N MET A 1 21.90 -31.45 4.61
CA MET A 1 21.20 -30.14 4.62
C MET A 1 20.89 -29.73 3.18
N ARG A 2 19.82 -30.27 2.58
CA ARG A 2 19.43 -29.93 1.21
C ARG A 2 18.12 -29.13 1.24
N ASN A 3 18.16 -27.95 0.62
CA ASN A 3 17.05 -27.28 -0.05
C ASN A 3 15.90 -26.60 0.71
N THR A 4 16.03 -26.23 1.99
CA THR A 4 14.99 -25.41 2.68
C THR A 4 14.62 -24.11 1.93
N ARG A 5 15.58 -23.43 1.29
CA ARG A 5 15.30 -22.22 0.49
C ARG A 5 14.56 -22.51 -0.82
N ALA A 6 14.93 -23.57 -1.53
CA ALA A 6 14.29 -23.94 -2.79
C ALA A 6 12.86 -24.47 -2.56
N GLU A 7 12.67 -25.26 -1.49
CA GLU A 7 11.36 -25.73 -1.04
C GLU A 7 10.46 -24.56 -0.65
N TRP A 8 10.98 -23.61 0.14
CA TRP A 8 10.25 -22.38 0.49
C TRP A 8 9.88 -21.57 -0.76
N ALA A 9 10.81 -21.41 -1.71
CA ALA A 9 10.55 -20.66 -2.94
C ALA A 9 9.46 -21.32 -3.79
N GLY A 10 9.49 -22.65 -3.93
CA GLY A 10 8.45 -23.40 -4.64
C GLY A 10 7.08 -23.33 -3.94
N GLN A 11 7.04 -23.36 -2.61
CA GLN A 11 5.81 -23.13 -1.85
C GLN A 11 5.29 -21.71 -2.04
N TRP A 12 6.18 -20.72 -1.97
CA TRP A 12 5.84 -19.31 -2.17
C TRP A 12 5.31 -19.04 -3.58
N GLU A 13 5.87 -19.69 -4.60
CA GLU A 13 5.40 -19.57 -5.99
C GLU A 13 4.07 -20.28 -6.25
N SER A 14 3.78 -21.39 -5.56
CA SER A 14 2.57 -22.21 -5.78
C SER A 14 1.35 -21.83 -4.92
N GLU A 15 1.56 -21.23 -3.75
CA GLU A 15 0.52 -20.93 -2.75
C GLU A 15 -0.51 -19.88 -3.19
N GLN A 16 -1.80 -20.21 -3.29
CA GLN A 16 -2.82 -19.26 -3.74
C GLN A 16 -3.10 -18.13 -2.74
N ARG A 17 -2.76 -18.32 -1.46
CA ARG A 17 -2.87 -17.30 -0.43
C ARG A 17 -1.73 -16.28 -0.55
N GLY A 18 -2.05 -14.98 -0.53
CA GLY A 18 -1.02 -13.93 -0.58
C GLY A 18 -0.57 -13.54 -1.99
N ARG A 19 -1.25 -13.99 -3.05
CA ARG A 19 -0.97 -13.60 -4.46
C ARG A 19 -0.89 -12.08 -4.67
N THR A 20 -1.67 -11.30 -3.93
CA THR A 20 -1.56 -9.84 -3.93
C THR A 20 -0.17 -9.39 -3.50
N SER A 21 0.37 -9.90 -2.39
CA SER A 21 1.74 -9.60 -1.94
C SER A 21 2.79 -10.11 -2.92
N TYR A 22 2.60 -11.33 -3.46
CA TYR A 22 3.49 -11.93 -4.46
C TYR A 22 3.65 -11.04 -5.71
N LYS A 23 2.56 -10.38 -6.16
CA LYS A 23 2.61 -9.41 -7.27
C LYS A 23 3.63 -8.29 -7.03
N TYR A 24 3.78 -7.84 -5.79
CA TYR A 24 4.70 -6.74 -5.46
C TYR A 24 6.08 -7.23 -5.02
N THR A 25 6.15 -8.39 -4.35
CA THR A 25 7.39 -8.96 -3.80
C THR A 25 7.43 -10.46 -4.13
N GLN A 26 7.90 -10.79 -5.33
CA GLN A 26 8.05 -12.20 -5.77
C GLN A 26 9.17 -12.91 -5.01
N GLU A 27 10.26 -12.21 -4.71
CA GLU A 27 11.29 -12.66 -3.78
C GLU A 27 11.49 -11.56 -2.72
N PRO A 28 11.28 -11.88 -1.42
CA PRO A 28 11.56 -10.95 -0.34
C PRO A 28 13.07 -10.78 -0.20
N THR A 29 13.57 -9.66 -0.71
CA THR A 29 14.96 -9.22 -0.52
C THR A 29 14.98 -7.96 0.33
N HIS A 30 16.13 -7.60 0.90
CA HIS A 30 16.31 -6.36 1.67
C HIS A 30 15.90 -5.09 0.88
N LYS A 31 15.83 -5.15 -0.45
CA LYS A 31 15.34 -4.05 -1.29
C LYS A 31 13.92 -3.62 -0.93
N VAL A 32 13.07 -4.51 -0.41
CA VAL A 32 11.72 -4.16 0.03
C VAL A 32 11.73 -3.14 1.18
N LEU A 33 12.75 -3.18 2.04
CA LEU A 33 12.90 -2.27 3.17
C LEU A 33 13.18 -0.84 2.71
N ARG A 34 13.81 -0.65 1.53
CA ARG A 34 14.09 0.68 0.97
C ARG A 34 12.83 1.49 0.69
N LEU A 35 11.68 0.83 0.49
CA LEU A 35 10.38 1.51 0.33
C LEU A 35 9.89 2.17 1.62
N HIS A 36 10.40 1.72 2.77
CA HIS A 36 9.98 2.16 4.09
C HIS A 36 10.95 3.18 4.71
N HIS A 37 12.13 3.36 4.10
CA HIS A 37 13.14 4.29 4.59
C HIS A 37 12.61 5.73 4.61
N GLY A 38 12.71 6.40 5.76
CA GLY A 38 12.22 7.76 5.97
C GLY A 38 10.70 7.90 6.13
N LEU A 39 9.93 6.81 6.07
CA LEU A 39 8.50 6.83 6.37
C LEU A 39 8.25 6.72 7.87
N LYS A 40 7.28 7.48 8.39
CA LYS A 40 6.76 7.27 9.74
C LYS A 40 6.12 5.88 9.84
N LYS A 41 6.07 5.28 11.04
CA LYS A 41 5.46 3.96 11.30
C LYS A 41 4.08 3.80 10.64
N TRP A 42 3.21 4.79 10.80
CA TRP A 42 1.86 4.76 10.23
C TRP A 42 1.84 4.84 8.69
N GLN A 43 2.80 5.55 8.09
CA GLN A 43 2.94 5.65 6.62
C GLN A 43 3.41 4.31 6.05
N SER A 44 4.36 3.66 6.72
CA SER A 44 4.79 2.30 6.39
C SER A 44 3.64 1.30 6.53
N ALA A 45 2.85 1.39 7.60
CA ALA A 45 1.66 0.56 7.77
C ALA A 45 0.64 0.77 6.64
N LEU A 46 0.36 2.03 6.28
CA LEU A 46 -0.54 2.36 5.17
C LEU A 46 -0.02 1.82 3.83
N LEU A 47 1.28 1.93 3.55
CA LEU A 47 1.89 1.36 2.35
C LEU A 47 1.74 -0.17 2.30
N ILE A 48 1.97 -0.86 3.42
CA ILE A 48 1.78 -2.32 3.52
C ILE A 48 0.31 -2.67 3.25
N GLN A 49 -0.64 -1.95 3.85
CA GLN A 49 -2.07 -2.18 3.64
C GLN A 49 -2.48 -1.98 2.17
N MET A 50 -1.94 -0.94 1.51
CA MET A 50 -2.18 -0.72 0.08
C MET A 50 -1.60 -1.84 -0.80
N ARG A 51 -0.34 -2.25 -0.54
CA ARG A 51 0.34 -3.30 -1.31
C ARG A 51 -0.31 -4.68 -1.14
N THR A 52 -0.81 -4.98 0.05
CA THR A 52 -1.42 -6.28 0.36
C THR A 52 -2.92 -6.30 0.09
N GLU A 53 -3.53 -5.13 -0.16
CA GLU A 53 -4.98 -4.90 -0.22
C GLU A 53 -5.72 -5.43 1.03
N LYS A 54 -5.00 -5.55 2.15
CA LYS A 54 -5.56 -5.83 3.48
C LYS A 54 -5.76 -4.49 4.19
N ILE A 55 -6.79 -3.77 3.76
CA ILE A 55 -7.00 -2.36 4.06
C ILE A 55 -8.47 -2.09 4.37
N GLY A 56 -8.76 -1.05 5.17
CA GLY A 56 -10.12 -0.67 5.54
C GLY A 56 -10.95 -0.01 4.42
N LEU A 57 -10.86 -0.50 3.18
CA LEU A 57 -11.72 -0.08 2.08
C LEU A 57 -12.89 -1.07 1.92
N ARG A 58 -14.03 -0.59 1.41
CA ARG A 58 -15.28 -1.37 1.36
C ARG A 58 -15.12 -2.74 0.71
N ASP A 59 -14.39 -2.84 -0.41
CA ASP A 59 -14.19 -4.13 -1.07
C ASP A 59 -13.52 -5.18 -0.16
N HIS A 60 -12.53 -4.78 0.63
CA HIS A 60 -11.85 -5.68 1.55
C HIS A 60 -12.75 -6.04 2.73
N LEU A 61 -13.40 -5.05 3.33
CA LEU A 61 -14.28 -5.23 4.49
C LEU A 61 -15.47 -6.13 4.16
N TRP A 62 -16.09 -5.92 2.99
CA TRP A 62 -17.14 -6.78 2.44
C TRP A 62 -16.65 -8.23 2.25
N ARG A 63 -15.49 -8.44 1.63
CA ARG A 63 -14.90 -9.78 1.46
C ARG A 63 -14.63 -10.49 2.79
N ARG A 64 -14.38 -9.73 3.86
CA ARG A 64 -14.16 -10.24 5.22
C ARG A 64 -15.45 -10.36 6.03
N LYS A 65 -16.61 -10.00 5.46
CA LYS A 65 -17.92 -10.02 6.12
C LYS A 65 -17.94 -9.21 7.41
N VAL A 66 -17.28 -8.04 7.39
CA VAL A 66 -17.34 -7.10 8.53
C VAL A 66 -18.78 -6.57 8.61
N PRO A 67 -19.41 -6.53 9.81
CA PRO A 67 -20.72 -5.91 9.99
C PRO A 67 -20.73 -4.47 9.43
N GLU A 68 -21.89 -4.02 8.93
CA GLU A 68 -22.08 -2.68 8.31
C GLU A 68 -21.45 -2.48 6.92
N PHE A 69 -20.72 -3.48 6.39
CA PHE A 69 -20.15 -3.44 5.03
C PHE A 69 -20.75 -4.55 4.16
N ASP A 70 -22.02 -4.38 3.78
CA ASP A 70 -22.80 -5.29 2.95
C ASP A 70 -22.62 -5.09 1.43
N ASP A 71 -22.07 -3.94 1.02
CA ASP A 71 -21.75 -3.60 -0.37
C ASP A 71 -20.25 -3.23 -0.57
N PRO A 72 -19.57 -3.79 -1.59
CA PRO A 72 -18.16 -3.48 -1.88
C PRO A 72 -17.99 -2.19 -2.72
N GLY A 73 -19.07 -1.56 -3.16
CA GLY A 73 -19.12 -0.44 -4.08
C GLY A 73 -18.55 0.85 -3.49
N CYS A 74 -17.86 1.61 -4.33
CA CYS A 74 -17.46 2.97 -3.98
C CYS A 74 -18.65 3.92 -4.14
N ASP A 75 -18.76 4.92 -3.26
CA ASP A 75 -19.78 5.98 -3.36
C ASP A 75 -19.73 6.78 -4.67
N CYS A 76 -18.64 6.67 -5.43
CA CYS A 76 -18.58 7.25 -6.76
C CYS A 76 -19.46 6.52 -7.79
N GLY A 77 -19.92 5.28 -7.52
CA GLY A 77 -20.80 4.50 -8.40
C GLY A 77 -20.12 3.76 -9.56
N GLU A 78 -18.80 3.80 -9.70
CA GLU A 78 -18.07 3.23 -10.85
C GLU A 78 -17.52 1.81 -10.58
N GLY A 79 -17.97 1.16 -9.51
CA GLY A 79 -17.59 -0.21 -9.14
C GLY A 79 -17.02 -0.33 -7.73
N ARG A 80 -16.25 -1.39 -7.49
CA ARG A 80 -15.76 -1.78 -6.15
C ARG A 80 -14.71 -0.79 -5.63
N GLN A 81 -14.80 -0.43 -4.35
CA GLN A 81 -13.84 0.45 -3.68
C GLN A 81 -12.54 -0.29 -3.34
N THR A 82 -11.68 -0.45 -4.34
CA THR A 82 -10.34 -1.05 -4.22
C THR A 82 -9.24 0.01 -4.19
N VAL A 83 -8.02 -0.35 -3.77
CA VAL A 83 -6.85 0.54 -3.84
C VAL A 83 -6.61 1.02 -5.28
N SER A 84 -6.71 0.12 -6.26
CA SER A 84 -6.65 0.44 -7.69
C SER A 84 -7.70 1.47 -8.11
N HIS A 85 -8.95 1.27 -7.67
CA HIS A 85 -10.03 2.20 -8.00
C HIS A 85 -9.77 3.58 -7.41
N ILE A 86 -9.46 3.66 -6.12
CA ILE A 86 -9.23 4.92 -5.40
C ILE A 86 -8.03 5.69 -5.97
N LEU A 87 -6.88 5.04 -6.14
CA LEU A 87 -5.65 5.71 -6.60
C LEU A 87 -5.68 6.08 -8.09
N LEU A 88 -6.38 5.33 -8.94
CA LEU A 88 -6.22 5.48 -10.40
C LEU A 88 -7.46 6.01 -11.12
N ARG A 89 -8.67 5.74 -10.62
CA ARG A 89 -9.90 5.89 -11.42
C ARG A 89 -10.93 6.78 -10.77
N CYS A 90 -11.19 6.60 -9.48
CA CYS A 90 -12.31 7.19 -8.75
C CYS A 90 -12.52 8.66 -9.10
N ARG A 91 -13.69 8.99 -9.65
CA ARG A 91 -14.05 10.36 -10.04
C ARG A 91 -14.10 11.32 -8.86
N ASN A 92 -14.50 10.85 -7.67
CA ASN A 92 -14.58 11.68 -6.46
C ASN A 92 -13.21 12.23 -6.04
N TYR A 93 -12.13 11.52 -6.40
CA TYR A 93 -10.75 11.92 -6.06
C TYR A 93 -9.95 12.39 -7.27
N ARG A 94 -10.61 12.74 -8.38
CA ARG A 94 -9.93 13.14 -9.62
C ARG A 94 -8.99 14.33 -9.42
N ASP A 95 -9.46 15.36 -8.73
CA ASP A 95 -8.72 16.61 -8.60
C ASP A 95 -7.61 16.48 -7.55
N LEU A 96 -7.85 15.75 -6.47
CA LEU A 96 -6.81 15.34 -5.52
C LEU A 96 -5.71 14.51 -6.22
N ARG A 97 -6.10 13.59 -7.10
CA ARG A 97 -5.15 12.75 -7.86
C ARG A 97 -4.29 13.59 -8.79
N ARG A 98 -4.88 14.57 -9.49
CA ARG A 98 -4.12 15.54 -10.31
C ARG A 98 -3.17 16.37 -9.46
N ARG A 99 -3.56 16.77 -8.24
CA ARG A 99 -2.69 17.54 -7.34
C ARG A 99 -1.47 16.73 -6.90
N GLU A 100 -1.66 15.49 -6.46
CA GLU A 100 -0.58 14.66 -5.92
C GLU A 100 0.31 14.03 -7.00
N PHE A 101 -0.29 13.53 -8.08
CA PHE A 101 0.41 12.79 -9.14
C PHE A 101 0.65 13.62 -10.41
N GLY A 102 0.00 14.78 -10.57
CA GLY A 102 0.00 15.56 -11.80
C GLY A 102 -0.95 14.99 -12.86
N THR A 103 -0.93 15.61 -14.05
CA THR A 103 -1.55 15.09 -15.27
C THR A 103 -0.63 14.05 -15.92
N GLN A 104 -0.33 12.98 -15.20
CA GLN A 104 0.36 11.84 -15.79
C GLN A 104 -0.62 10.98 -16.61
N GLY A 105 -0.07 10.28 -17.61
CA GLY A 105 -0.81 9.35 -18.46
C GLY A 105 -1.31 8.12 -17.69
N ARG A 106 -1.41 6.98 -18.38
CA ARG A 106 -1.93 5.75 -17.78
C ARG A 106 -1.03 5.29 -16.62
N MET A 107 -1.53 5.45 -15.40
CA MET A 107 -0.82 5.09 -14.17
C MET A 107 -0.93 3.60 -13.88
N ASP A 108 0.19 2.96 -13.53
CA ASP A 108 0.23 1.56 -13.09
C ASP A 108 0.33 1.47 -11.57
N LEU A 109 -0.56 0.69 -10.95
CA LEU A 109 -0.61 0.54 -9.49
C LEU A 109 0.67 -0.07 -8.94
N ARG A 110 1.24 -1.05 -9.65
CA ARG A 110 2.44 -1.76 -9.20
C ARG A 110 3.63 -0.82 -9.21
N ALA A 111 3.79 0.00 -10.26
CA ALA A 111 4.82 1.02 -10.34
C ALA A 111 4.67 2.05 -9.20
N ILE A 112 3.48 2.59 -8.98
CA ILE A 112 3.23 3.59 -7.93
C ILE A 112 3.63 3.08 -6.54
N LEU A 113 3.26 1.84 -6.21
CA LEU A 113 3.47 1.28 -4.87
C LEU A 113 4.85 0.62 -4.70
N ASN A 114 5.68 0.52 -5.75
CA ASN A 114 7.05 -0.03 -5.71
C ASN A 114 8.16 1.01 -5.95
N GLU A 115 7.84 2.29 -6.13
CA GLU A 115 8.84 3.36 -6.25
C GLU A 115 8.65 4.36 -5.11
N SER A 116 9.74 4.70 -4.39
CA SER A 116 9.66 5.40 -3.11
C SER A 116 9.00 6.78 -3.22
N LYS A 117 9.27 7.55 -4.28
CA LYS A 117 8.68 8.90 -4.45
C LYS A 117 7.18 8.80 -4.75
N SER A 118 6.75 7.93 -5.64
CA SER A 118 5.35 7.71 -5.98
C SER A 118 4.58 7.05 -4.85
N ALA A 119 5.20 6.15 -4.08
CA ALA A 119 4.60 5.53 -2.90
C ALA A 119 4.34 6.59 -1.82
N THR A 120 5.28 7.52 -1.62
CA THR A 120 5.10 8.66 -0.71
C THR A 120 3.93 9.55 -1.14
N LYS A 121 3.78 9.82 -2.45
CA LYS A 121 2.62 10.54 -2.99
C LYS A 121 1.32 9.76 -2.78
N ALA A 122 1.32 8.44 -2.98
CA ALA A 122 0.16 7.60 -2.73
C ALA A 122 -0.27 7.58 -1.25
N ILE A 123 0.68 7.57 -0.32
CA ILE A 123 0.42 7.71 1.11
C ILE A 123 -0.29 9.05 1.40
N ARG A 124 0.28 10.17 0.93
CA ARG A 124 -0.31 11.51 1.11
C ARG A 124 -1.69 11.64 0.48
N PHE A 125 -1.87 11.08 -0.70
CA PHE A 125 -3.17 11.01 -1.37
C PHE A 125 -4.18 10.25 -0.51
N MET A 126 -3.83 9.05 -0.03
CA MET A 126 -4.74 8.22 0.77
C MET A 126 -5.08 8.87 2.11
N GLU A 127 -4.12 9.55 2.75
CA GLU A 127 -4.35 10.35 3.94
C GLU A 127 -5.42 11.43 3.71
N GLN A 128 -5.29 12.20 2.62
CA GLN A 128 -6.23 13.27 2.24
C GLN A 128 -7.62 12.77 1.83
N THR A 129 -7.76 11.49 1.45
CA THR A 129 -9.10 10.92 1.15
C THR A 129 -9.96 10.73 2.40
N HIS A 130 -9.34 10.67 3.59
CA HIS A 130 -9.98 10.40 4.89
C HIS A 130 -10.82 9.11 4.97
N LEU A 131 -10.68 8.21 3.99
CA LEU A 131 -11.35 6.92 3.93
C LEU A 131 -10.91 5.99 5.07
N LEU A 132 -9.66 6.14 5.52
CA LEU A 132 -9.04 5.27 6.51
C LEU A 132 -9.00 5.99 7.86
N GLY A 133 -10.10 5.85 8.62
CA GLY A 133 -10.30 6.51 9.91
C GLY A 133 -9.14 6.31 10.90
N GLN A 134 -8.50 5.14 10.87
CA GLN A 134 -7.39 4.79 11.76
C GLN A 134 -6.15 5.69 11.62
N PHE A 135 -5.98 6.37 10.48
CA PHE A 135 -4.82 7.25 10.25
C PHE A 135 -5.12 8.74 10.43
N ARG A 136 -6.36 9.13 10.75
CA ARG A 136 -6.77 10.55 10.84
C ARG A 136 -5.95 11.37 11.83
N ARG A 137 -5.46 10.76 12.91
CA ARG A 137 -4.65 11.42 13.96
C ARG A 137 -3.14 11.29 13.74
N CYS A 138 -2.72 10.59 12.70
CA CYS A 138 -1.31 10.31 12.44
C CYS A 138 -0.62 11.45 11.65
N GLY A 139 -1.39 12.23 10.88
CA GLY A 139 -0.93 13.40 10.14
C GLY A 139 -0.65 14.64 11.02
N THR A 140 -1.16 14.66 12.25
CA THR A 140 -1.05 15.80 13.19
C THR A 140 0.20 15.79 14.06
N VAL A 141 1.11 14.81 13.91
CA VAL A 141 2.35 14.75 14.69
C VAL A 141 3.31 15.85 14.23
N GLN A 142 3.57 16.80 15.15
CA GLN A 142 4.47 17.95 14.99
C GLN A 142 5.85 17.52 14.46
N LYS A 143 6.49 18.39 13.67
CA LYS A 143 7.92 18.28 13.27
C LYS A 143 8.77 18.20 14.54
N GLY A 144 9.09 17.00 15.02
CA GLY A 144 9.88 16.83 16.24
C GLY A 144 10.25 15.39 16.54
N GLU A 145 9.41 14.44 16.19
CA GLU A 145 9.67 13.01 16.44
C GLU A 145 9.92 12.29 15.11
N VAL A 146 11.15 12.38 14.62
CA VAL A 146 11.66 11.41 13.67
C VAL A 146 12.23 10.27 14.52
N GLU A 147 11.43 9.25 14.79
CA GLU A 147 12.00 7.97 15.23
C GLU A 147 12.84 7.42 14.08
N HIS A 148 14.16 7.61 14.20
CA HIS A 148 15.15 7.09 13.29
C HIS A 148 15.23 5.57 13.45
N TRP A 149 14.67 4.84 12.49
CA TRP A 149 14.76 3.39 12.43
C TRP A 149 15.62 2.98 11.23
N GLY A 150 16.76 2.35 11.52
CA GLY A 150 17.55 1.61 10.54
C GLY A 150 18.68 2.41 9.88
N GLU A 151 19.68 2.81 10.67
CA GLU A 151 21.07 2.68 10.21
C GLU A 151 21.32 1.17 10.02
N THR A 152 21.07 0.67 8.81
CA THR A 152 21.75 -0.56 8.40
C THR A 152 23.17 -0.15 8.09
N GLU A 153 24.08 -0.43 9.01
CA GLU A 153 25.50 -0.54 8.70
C GLU A 153 25.63 -1.30 7.38
N ASP A 154 26.39 -0.73 6.45
CA ASP A 154 26.73 -1.35 5.19
C ASP A 154 27.44 -2.68 5.47
N ILE A 155 26.66 -3.77 5.52
CA ILE A 155 27.21 -5.12 5.48
C ILE A 155 27.50 -5.41 4.02
N ASP A 156 28.73 -5.08 3.63
CA ASP A 156 29.37 -5.51 2.40
C ASP A 156 29.35 -7.05 2.33
N TYR A 157 28.95 -7.61 1.18
CA TYR A 157 29.02 -9.04 0.89
C TYR A 157 29.57 -9.27 -0.51
#